data_AF-A0A945LI78-F1
#
_entry.id   AF-A0A945LI78-F1
#
_cell.length_a   1.000
_cell.length_b   1.000
_cell.length_c   1.000
_cell.angle_alpha   90.00
_cell.angle_beta   90.00
_cell.angle_gamma   90.00
#
_symmetry.space_group_name_H-M   'P 1'
#
loop_
_entity.id
_entity.type
_entity.pdbx_description
1 polymer ?
#
loop_
_entity_poly.entity_id
_entity_poly.type
_entity_poly.pdbx_seq_one_letter_code
_entity_poly.pdbx_strand_id
1 'polypeptide(L)'
;MLEIETGVDYWFETLSAQPLTFSLRAQHENMKGPVRTGAVVFARLKTVHMARLRRKSPAAWEYYFKYTYHPGRPDTAKPDPHAVYELPFAAGRSFRVTQGFKSSYTHKKLESYAVDWGLPEGTPVHAARSGIVVGADGSSTSRKRGRGNFIWIRHADGTYG
;
A
#
# COMPACT_ATOMS: atom_id res chain seq x y z
N MET A 1 -6.75 -6.12 -16.24
CA MET A 1 -7.31 -7.48 -16.03
C MET A 1 -7.96 -7.89 -17.34
N LEU A 2 -7.74 -9.12 -17.78
CA LEU A 2 -8.40 -9.67 -18.97
C LEU A 2 -9.16 -10.93 -18.55
N GLU A 3 -10.48 -10.88 -18.63
CA GLU A 3 -11.33 -12.05 -18.46
C GLU A 3 -11.67 -12.62 -19.84
N ILE A 4 -11.54 -13.94 -19.96
CA ILE A 4 -11.90 -14.71 -21.13
C ILE A 4 -12.93 -15.77 -20.71
N GLU A 5 -13.66 -16.33 -21.67
CA GLU A 5 -14.73 -17.31 -21.42
C GLU A 5 -14.32 -18.47 -20.48
N THR A 6 -13.03 -18.84 -20.48
CA THR A 6 -12.50 -19.98 -19.73
C THR A 6 -11.51 -19.60 -18.62
N GLY A 7 -11.42 -18.32 -18.24
CA GLY A 7 -10.62 -17.90 -17.10
C GLY A 7 -10.16 -16.44 -17.13
N VAL A 8 -9.08 -16.15 -16.42
CA VAL A 8 -8.61 -14.78 -16.19
C VAL A 8 -7.09 -14.68 -16.23
N ASP A 9 -6.57 -13.64 -16.88
CA ASP A 9 -5.19 -13.18 -16.76
C ASP A 9 -5.17 -11.84 -16.02
N TYR A 10 -4.46 -11.81 -14.89
CA TYR A 10 -4.31 -10.63 -14.05
C TYR A 10 -2.91 -10.07 -14.18
N TRP A 11 -2.83 -8.86 -14.71
CA TRP A 11 -1.58 -8.11 -14.87
C TRP A 11 -1.57 -6.93 -13.91
N PHE A 12 -0.39 -6.66 -13.34
CA PHE A 12 -0.13 -5.45 -12.58
C PHE A 12 0.84 -4.59 -13.38
N GLU A 13 0.48 -3.33 -13.56
CA GLU A 13 1.32 -2.31 -14.20
C GLU A 13 1.57 -1.22 -13.16
N THR A 14 2.85 -0.91 -12.92
CA THR A 14 3.22 0.23 -12.08
C THR A 14 3.58 1.42 -12.94
N LEU A 15 2.87 2.53 -12.73
CA LEU A 15 3.26 3.85 -13.24
C LEU A 15 4.27 4.55 -12.31
N SER A 16 4.60 3.93 -11.17
CA SER A 16 5.53 4.52 -10.22
C SER A 16 6.95 4.50 -10.77
N ALA A 17 7.58 5.67 -10.73
CA ALA A 17 9.02 5.82 -10.90
C ALA A 17 9.80 5.40 -9.64
N GLN A 18 9.20 4.70 -8.67
CA GLN A 18 9.90 4.20 -7.49
C GLN A 18 9.61 2.71 -7.31
N PRO A 19 10.52 1.96 -6.64
CA PRO A 19 10.20 0.59 -6.27
C PRO A 19 8.92 0.53 -5.47
N LEU A 20 8.14 -0.52 -5.69
CA LEU A 20 6.86 -0.73 -5.01
C LEU A 20 6.77 -2.20 -4.63
N THR A 21 6.36 -2.46 -3.40
CA THR A 21 6.08 -3.79 -2.89
C THR A 21 4.60 -4.05 -3.05
N PHE A 22 4.22 -5.02 -3.87
CA PHE A 22 2.83 -5.38 -4.10
C PHE A 22 2.60 -6.85 -3.74
N SER A 23 1.47 -7.12 -3.10
CA SER A 23 1.06 -8.46 -2.69
C SER A 23 -0.30 -8.78 -3.30
N LEU A 24 -0.43 -9.95 -3.90
CA LEU A 24 -1.68 -10.48 -4.42
C LEU A 24 -2.12 -11.70 -3.61
N ARG A 25 -3.38 -11.73 -3.22
CA ARG A 25 -4.08 -12.91 -2.73
C ARG A 25 -5.16 -13.28 -3.73
N ALA A 26 -5.19 -14.55 -4.13
CA ALA A 26 -6.25 -15.10 -4.94
C ALA A 26 -7.05 -16.12 -4.12
N GLN A 27 -8.37 -16.08 -4.26
CA GLN A 27 -9.29 -17.14 -3.90
C GLN A 27 -10.01 -17.56 -5.18
N HIS A 28 -10.22 -18.84 -5.39
CA HIS A 28 -10.87 -19.31 -6.61
C HIS A 28 -11.54 -20.66 -6.40
N GLU A 29 -12.63 -20.88 -7.13
CA GLU A 29 -13.36 -22.13 -7.20
C GLU A 29 -13.42 -22.64 -8.63
N ASN A 30 -13.32 -23.96 -8.80
CA ASN A 30 -13.24 -24.61 -10.12
C ASN A 30 -12.17 -24.03 -11.09
N MET A 31 -11.11 -23.39 -10.58
CA MET A 31 -9.98 -22.91 -11.38
C MET A 31 -8.64 -23.56 -10.98
N LYS A 32 -7.65 -23.49 -11.89
CA LYS A 32 -6.25 -23.87 -11.67
C LYS A 32 -5.31 -22.94 -12.45
N GLY A 33 -4.07 -22.85 -11.99
CA GLY A 33 -2.99 -22.15 -12.70
C GLY A 33 -2.11 -21.33 -11.76
N PRO A 34 -1.03 -20.72 -12.29
CA PRO A 34 -0.07 -20.00 -11.47
C PRO A 34 -0.66 -18.68 -10.94
N VAL A 35 -0.39 -18.41 -9.65
CA VAL A 35 -0.62 -17.12 -9.00
C VAL A 35 0.66 -16.71 -8.29
N ARG A 36 1.18 -15.53 -8.62
CA ARG A 36 2.26 -14.89 -7.87
C ARG A 36 1.70 -14.42 -6.53
N THR A 37 2.03 -15.14 -5.48
CA THR A 37 1.63 -14.81 -4.10
C THR A 37 2.81 -14.24 -3.34
N GLY A 38 2.53 -13.51 -2.26
CA GLY A 38 3.55 -12.83 -1.45
C GLY A 38 3.96 -11.47 -2.01
N ALA A 39 4.88 -10.82 -1.31
CA ALA A 39 5.40 -9.50 -1.66
C ALA A 39 6.33 -9.59 -2.86
N VAL A 40 5.95 -8.95 -3.97
CA VAL A 40 6.78 -8.79 -5.16
C VAL A 40 7.26 -7.34 -5.22
N VAL A 41 8.57 -7.17 -5.35
CA VAL A 41 9.17 -5.86 -5.59
C VAL A 41 9.19 -5.61 -7.09
N PHE A 42 8.54 -4.53 -7.51
CA PHE A 42 8.58 -4.07 -8.89
C PHE A 42 9.69 -3.04 -9.04
N ALA A 43 10.67 -3.34 -9.90
CA ALA A 43 11.51 -2.29 -10.46
C ALA A 43 10.63 -1.38 -11.32
N ARG A 44 10.90 -0.06 -11.27
CA ARG A 44 10.12 1.05 -11.87
C ARG A 44 9.55 0.71 -13.26
N LEU A 45 8.35 1.21 -13.57
CA LEU A 45 7.71 1.14 -14.90
C LEU A 45 7.71 -0.27 -15.51
N LYS A 46 7.06 -1.21 -14.82
CA LYS A 46 6.95 -2.61 -15.27
C LYS A 46 5.53 -3.10 -15.26
N THR A 47 5.21 -3.87 -16.29
CA THR A 47 4.02 -4.70 -16.37
C THR A 47 4.41 -6.14 -16.07
N VAL A 48 3.71 -6.77 -15.14
CA VAL A 48 4.01 -8.12 -14.69
C VAL A 48 2.74 -8.94 -14.63
N HIS A 49 2.85 -10.16 -15.16
CA HIS A 49 1.78 -11.12 -15.10
C HIS A 49 1.70 -11.75 -13.72
N MET A 50 0.64 -11.43 -12.98
CA MET A 50 0.48 -11.83 -11.58
C MET A 50 -0.30 -13.12 -11.42
N ALA A 51 -1.29 -13.39 -12.27
CA ALA A 51 -2.04 -14.63 -12.19
C ALA A 51 -2.55 -15.07 -13.57
N ARG A 52 -2.47 -16.37 -13.84
CA ARG A 52 -3.16 -17.03 -14.95
C ARG A 52 -4.01 -18.14 -14.38
N LEU A 53 -5.32 -17.91 -14.30
CA LEU A 53 -6.26 -18.94 -13.85
C LEU A 53 -7.11 -19.40 -15.04
N ARG A 54 -7.33 -20.71 -15.12
CA ARG A 54 -8.18 -21.37 -16.11
C ARG A 54 -9.15 -22.30 -15.42
N ARG A 55 -10.36 -22.38 -15.98
CA ARG A 55 -11.42 -23.28 -15.55
C ARG A 55 -10.95 -24.75 -15.61
N LYS A 56 -11.26 -25.54 -14.58
CA LYS A 56 -10.88 -26.97 -14.49
C LYS A 56 -11.86 -27.90 -15.23
N SER A 57 -13.14 -27.56 -15.26
CA SER A 57 -14.23 -28.36 -15.86
C SER A 57 -15.36 -27.46 -16.39
N PRO A 58 -16.32 -27.96 -17.17
CA PRO A 58 -17.44 -27.14 -17.68
C PRO A 58 -18.33 -26.51 -16.60
N ALA A 59 -18.24 -26.94 -15.33
CA ALA A 59 -19.01 -26.37 -14.23
C ALA A 59 -18.72 -24.88 -14.01
N ALA A 60 -19.59 -24.21 -13.25
CA ALA A 60 -19.40 -22.82 -12.85
C ALA A 60 -18.03 -22.61 -12.16
N TRP A 61 -17.49 -21.41 -12.26
CA TRP A 61 -16.19 -21.03 -11.72
C TRP A 61 -16.26 -19.62 -11.17
N GLU A 62 -15.47 -19.36 -10.14
CA GLU A 62 -15.41 -18.06 -9.48
C GLU A 62 -13.96 -17.74 -9.08
N TYR A 63 -13.67 -16.45 -8.99
CA TYR A 63 -12.39 -15.96 -8.54
C TYR A 63 -12.52 -14.62 -7.82
N TYR A 64 -11.62 -14.39 -6.88
CA TYR A 64 -11.50 -13.15 -6.15
C TYR A 64 -10.01 -12.82 -5.97
N PHE A 65 -9.61 -11.66 -6.47
CA PHE A 65 -8.28 -11.11 -6.27
C PHE A 65 -8.33 -9.96 -5.28
N LYS A 66 -7.48 -10.01 -4.25
CA LYS A 66 -7.25 -8.91 -3.33
C LYS A 66 -5.78 -8.54 -3.37
N TYR A 67 -5.48 -7.26 -3.57
CA TYR A 67 -4.12 -6.77 -3.58
C TYR A 67 -3.88 -5.68 -2.53
N THR A 68 -2.62 -5.53 -2.14
CA THR A 68 -2.10 -4.40 -1.36
C THR A 68 -0.80 -3.94 -1.98
N TYR A 69 -0.48 -2.65 -1.87
CA TYR A 69 0.80 -2.12 -2.32
C TYR A 69 1.31 -1.02 -1.40
N HIS A 70 2.62 -0.94 -1.28
CA HIS A 70 3.33 0.07 -0.49
C HIS A 70 4.58 0.52 -1.23
N PRO A 71 5.01 1.78 -1.07
CA PRO A 71 6.25 2.24 -1.67
C PRO A 71 7.43 1.47 -1.07
N GLY A 72 8.43 1.24 -1.91
CA GLY A 72 9.73 0.78 -1.46
C GLY A 72 9.97 -0.71 -1.42
N ARG A 73 11.10 -1.03 -0.78
CA ARG A 73 11.73 -2.34 -0.69
C ARG A 73 12.04 -2.66 0.79
N PRO A 74 11.06 -3.20 1.54
CA PRO A 74 11.26 -3.53 2.95
C PRO A 74 12.37 -4.58 3.15
N ASP A 75 12.66 -5.39 2.12
CA ASP A 75 13.75 -6.37 2.09
C ASP A 75 15.16 -5.74 2.09
N THR A 76 15.28 -4.46 1.74
CA THR A 76 16.56 -3.75 1.67
C THR A 76 16.69 -2.59 2.65
N ALA A 77 15.59 -2.19 3.30
CA ALA A 77 15.59 -1.13 4.30
C ALA A 77 16.42 -1.55 5.51
N LYS A 78 17.17 -0.60 6.08
CA LYS A 78 17.96 -0.80 7.30
C LYS A 78 17.55 0.24 8.33
N PRO A 79 16.37 0.08 8.99
CA PRO A 79 15.82 1.09 9.88
C PRO A 79 16.85 1.55 10.91
N ASP A 80 17.06 2.86 11.00
CA ASP A 80 17.89 3.44 12.05
C ASP A 80 17.12 3.43 13.37
N PRO A 81 17.54 2.65 14.39
CA PRO A 81 16.84 2.58 15.67
C PRO A 81 16.91 3.88 16.47
N HIS A 82 17.79 4.81 16.10
CA HIS A 82 17.95 6.13 16.72
C HIS A 82 17.28 7.26 15.94
N ALA A 83 16.59 6.93 14.84
CA ALA A 83 15.84 7.91 14.07
C ALA A 83 14.74 8.55 14.94
N VAL A 84 14.82 9.86 15.11
CA VAL A 84 13.78 10.64 15.77
C VAL A 84 12.76 11.09 14.73
N TYR A 85 11.49 10.80 15.01
CA TYR A 85 10.36 11.32 14.26
C TYR A 85 9.74 12.48 15.03
N GLU A 86 9.60 13.62 14.38
CA GLU A 86 8.82 14.76 14.85
C GLU A 86 7.32 14.49 14.70
N LEU A 87 6.52 15.31 15.37
CA LEU A 87 5.08 15.30 15.14
C LEU A 87 4.78 15.90 13.75
N PRO A 88 3.76 15.38 13.03
CA PRO A 88 3.49 15.79 11.65
C PRO A 88 2.75 17.13 11.55
N PHE A 89 3.05 18.08 12.43
CA PHE A 89 2.47 19.42 12.52
C PHE A 89 3.45 20.38 13.21
N ALA A 90 3.18 21.68 13.17
CA ALA A 90 4.08 22.70 13.70
C ALA A 90 4.53 22.44 15.17
N ALA A 91 5.80 22.73 15.46
CA ALA A 91 6.38 22.55 16.78
C ALA A 91 5.62 23.35 17.86
N GLY A 92 5.54 22.79 19.07
CA GLY A 92 4.80 23.39 20.19
C GLY A 92 3.28 23.25 20.09
N ARG A 93 2.74 22.62 19.04
CA ARG A 93 1.32 22.27 18.94
C ARG A 93 1.07 20.90 19.55
N SER A 94 -0.16 20.70 20.01
CA SER A 94 -0.66 19.41 20.47
C SER A 94 -2.04 19.15 19.89
N PHE A 95 -2.28 17.93 19.45
CA PHE A 95 -3.58 17.49 18.96
C PHE A 95 -3.94 16.14 19.58
N ARG A 96 -5.22 15.78 19.54
CA ARG A 96 -5.69 14.51 20.10
C ARG A 96 -5.30 13.37 19.16
N VAL A 97 -4.71 12.31 19.72
CA VAL A 97 -4.65 11.00 19.07
C VAL A 97 -6.05 10.41 19.05
N THR A 98 -6.63 10.23 17.87
CA THR A 98 -7.96 9.63 17.70
C THR A 98 -7.87 8.12 17.58
N GLN A 99 -6.75 7.60 17.09
CA GLN A 99 -6.46 6.17 17.05
C GLN A 99 -4.95 5.91 17.16
N GLY A 100 -4.56 5.02 18.08
CA GLY A 100 -3.15 4.68 18.33
C GLY A 100 -2.73 3.32 17.77
N PHE A 101 -1.43 3.05 17.87
CA PHE A 101 -0.80 1.83 17.38
C PHE A 101 -1.49 0.55 17.87
N LYS A 102 -1.51 -0.45 17.00
CA LYS A 102 -2.04 -1.80 17.27
C LYS A 102 -3.48 -1.79 17.80
N SER A 103 -4.26 -0.75 17.47
CA SER A 103 -5.66 -0.67 17.89
C SER A 103 -6.49 -1.82 17.30
N SER A 104 -7.53 -2.23 18.04
CA SER A 104 -8.43 -3.31 17.65
C SER A 104 -9.34 -2.96 16.46
N TYR A 105 -9.43 -1.68 16.09
CA TYR A 105 -10.25 -1.20 14.98
C TYR A 105 -9.58 -1.47 13.62
N THR A 106 -8.69 -0.58 13.16
CA THR A 106 -8.12 -0.67 11.80
C THR A 106 -6.61 -0.78 11.73
N HIS A 107 -5.86 -0.36 12.75
CA HIS A 107 -4.39 -0.44 12.75
C HIS A 107 -3.87 -1.87 12.95
N LYS A 108 -4.02 -2.67 11.89
CA LYS A 108 -3.63 -4.09 11.84
C LYS A 108 -2.69 -4.32 10.65
N LYS A 109 -1.89 -5.37 10.74
CA LYS A 109 -0.96 -5.78 9.67
C LYS A 109 -0.01 -4.62 9.31
N LEU A 110 -0.09 -4.11 8.10
CA LEU A 110 0.80 -3.07 7.58
C LEU A 110 0.54 -1.70 8.21
N GLU A 111 -0.65 -1.50 8.80
CA GLU A 111 -1.04 -0.27 9.51
C GLU A 111 -0.87 -0.40 11.03
N SER A 112 -0.25 -1.48 11.54
CA SER A 112 -0.16 -1.73 12.99
C SER A 112 0.60 -0.67 13.78
N TYR A 113 1.40 0.14 13.11
CA TYR A 113 2.18 1.22 13.70
C TYR A 113 1.77 2.59 13.12
N ALA A 114 0.51 2.76 12.72
CA ALA A 114 -0.03 4.07 12.35
C ALA A 114 -0.58 4.84 13.57
N VAL A 115 -0.51 6.17 13.54
CA VAL A 115 -1.20 7.06 14.49
C VAL A 115 -2.13 7.97 13.71
N ASP A 116 -3.39 8.03 14.13
CA ASP A 116 -4.36 8.97 13.57
C ASP A 116 -4.53 10.15 14.53
N TRP A 117 -4.48 11.36 13.98
CA TRP A 117 -4.60 12.62 14.72
C TRP A 117 -5.88 13.35 14.32
N GLY A 118 -6.60 13.89 15.30
CA GLY A 118 -7.75 14.76 15.09
C GLY A 118 -7.31 16.20 14.82
N LEU A 119 -6.93 16.50 13.58
CA LEU A 119 -6.51 17.84 13.15
C LEU A 119 -7.70 18.68 12.66
N PRO A 120 -7.83 19.97 13.04
CA PRO A 120 -8.75 20.89 12.38
C PRO A 120 -8.44 21.04 10.89
N GLU A 121 -9.48 21.22 10.07
CA GLU A 121 -9.31 21.49 8.64
C GLU A 121 -8.44 22.75 8.42
N GLY A 122 -7.56 22.71 7.42
CA GLY A 122 -6.59 23.78 7.14
C GLY A 122 -5.31 23.72 7.98
N THR A 123 -5.17 22.78 8.93
CA THR A 123 -3.92 22.58 9.67
C THR A 123 -2.82 22.06 8.72
N PRO A 124 -1.66 22.73 8.61
CA PRO A 124 -0.54 22.23 7.82
C PRO A 124 -0.01 20.90 8.36
N VAL A 125 0.24 19.95 7.46
CA VAL A 125 0.89 18.67 7.75
C VAL A 125 2.39 18.79 7.41
N HIS A 126 3.25 18.48 8.36
CA HIS A 126 4.70 18.55 8.22
C HIS A 126 5.30 17.15 8.07
N ALA A 127 6.47 17.06 7.42
CA ALA A 127 7.21 15.81 7.36
C ALA A 127 7.71 15.44 8.76
N ALA A 128 7.33 14.26 9.26
CA ALA A 128 7.77 13.76 10.56
C ALA A 128 9.27 13.41 10.59
N ARG A 129 9.89 13.15 9.43
CA ARG A 129 11.32 12.89 9.30
C ARG A 129 11.79 13.31 7.93
N SER A 130 13.03 13.79 7.84
CA SER A 130 13.64 14.20 6.57
C SER A 130 13.69 13.05 5.56
N GLY A 131 13.59 13.39 4.28
CA GLY A 131 13.60 12.42 3.21
C GLY A 131 13.20 13.01 1.87
N ILE A 132 12.98 12.12 0.90
CA ILE A 132 12.62 12.48 -0.47
C ILE A 132 11.17 12.08 -0.71
N VAL A 133 10.35 12.99 -1.22
CA VAL A 133 8.99 12.66 -1.67
C VAL A 133 9.08 11.71 -2.86
N VAL A 134 8.48 10.53 -2.70
CA VAL A 134 8.51 9.42 -3.67
C VAL A 134 7.13 9.10 -4.24
N GLY A 135 6.07 9.67 -3.66
CA GLY A 135 4.71 9.61 -4.17
C GLY A 135 3.87 10.68 -3.50
N ALA A 136 2.94 11.28 -4.23
CA ALA A 136 1.96 12.20 -3.70
C ALA A 136 0.70 12.13 -4.55
N ASP A 137 -0.47 12.15 -3.91
CA ASP A 137 -1.76 12.30 -4.57
C ASP A 137 -2.62 13.22 -3.71
N GLY A 138 -3.02 14.35 -4.29
CA GLY A 138 -3.92 15.33 -3.70
C GLY A 138 -5.27 15.41 -4.41
N SER A 139 -5.52 14.52 -5.37
CA SER A 139 -6.68 14.62 -6.27
C SER A 139 -7.99 14.20 -5.62
N SER A 140 -7.93 13.54 -4.46
CA SER A 140 -9.14 13.08 -3.81
C SER A 140 -9.84 14.21 -3.06
N THR A 141 -11.07 14.47 -3.46
CA THR A 141 -12.03 15.30 -2.71
C THR A 141 -12.92 14.45 -1.80
N SER A 142 -12.70 13.13 -1.77
CA SER A 142 -13.56 12.20 -1.05
C SER A 142 -13.19 12.11 0.43
N ARG A 143 -14.19 12.23 1.30
CA ARG A 143 -14.07 11.89 2.73
C ARG A 143 -14.18 10.37 3.00
N LYS A 144 -14.27 9.54 1.95
CA LYS A 144 -14.39 8.08 2.11
C LYS A 144 -13.05 7.47 2.52
N ARG A 145 -13.10 6.55 3.49
CA ARG A 145 -11.95 5.75 3.91
C ARG A 145 -11.29 5.07 2.71
N GLY A 146 -9.96 5.11 2.64
CA GLY A 146 -9.17 4.53 1.55
C GLY A 146 -9.12 5.38 0.28
N ARG A 147 -9.70 6.59 0.30
CA ARG A 147 -9.59 7.60 -0.76
C ARG A 147 -9.08 8.92 -0.18
N GLY A 148 -8.10 8.86 0.72
CA GLY A 148 -7.44 10.05 1.24
C GLY A 148 -6.34 10.52 0.30
N ASN A 149 -5.98 11.79 0.43
CA ASN A 149 -4.73 12.29 -0.13
C ASN A 149 -3.56 11.65 0.61
N PHE A 150 -2.43 11.46 -0.07
CA PHE A 150 -1.24 10.90 0.55
C PHE A 150 0.02 11.58 0.06
N ILE A 151 1.05 11.53 0.91
CA ILE A 151 2.44 11.80 0.57
C ILE A 151 3.23 10.62 1.12
N TRP A 152 4.17 10.12 0.34
CA TRP A 152 5.14 9.10 0.76
C TRP A 152 6.53 9.70 0.70
N ILE A 153 7.25 9.59 1.81
CA ILE A 153 8.60 10.09 1.99
C ILE A 153 9.51 8.87 2.20
N ARG A 154 10.57 8.78 1.38
CA ARG A 154 11.64 7.81 1.59
C ARG A 154 12.76 8.44 2.40
N HIS A 155 13.11 7.80 3.51
CA HIS A 155 14.20 8.22 4.38
C HIS A 155 15.56 7.67 3.89
N ALA A 156 16.65 8.22 4.43
CA ALA A 156 18.01 7.84 4.04
C ALA A 156 18.33 6.36 4.32
N ASP A 157 17.69 5.76 5.31
CA ASP A 157 17.85 4.37 5.73
C ASP A 157 16.99 3.36 4.93
N GLY A 158 16.28 3.86 3.91
CA GLY A 158 15.40 3.06 3.05
C GLY A 158 14.03 2.76 3.65
N THR A 159 13.71 3.28 4.84
CA THR A 159 12.34 3.26 5.38
C THR A 159 11.46 4.31 4.69
N TYR A 160 10.15 4.14 4.84
CA TYR A 160 9.13 5.00 4.24
C TYR A 160 8.13 5.45 5.30
N GLY A 161 7.65 6.68 5.18
CA GLY A 161 6.63 7.30 6.02
C GLY A 161 5.73 8.24 5.25
#